data_AF-A0A820CSE1-F1
#
_entry.id   AF-A0A820CSE1-F1
#
_cell.length_a   1.000
_cell.length_b   1.000
_cell.length_c   1.000
_cell.angle_alpha   90.00
_cell.angle_beta   90.00
_cell.angle_gamma   90.00
#
_symmetry.space_group_name_H-M   'P 1'
#
loop_
_entity.id
_entity.type
_entity.pdbx_description
1 polymer ?
#
loop_
_entity_poly.entity_id
_entity_poly.type
_entity_poly.pdbx_seq_one_letter_code
_entity_poly.pdbx_strand_id
1 'polypeptide(L)'
;MFVSRIFLSGLQKYQHSFQLSCSRCFASDASRSPSIKIHENNLNSTSNDQKSATDTSNQNEWLWSYLRDRKNFSDLSEEQRRSVIEIEIQTLRESGDRVPEIIPDERWIELLKLPSTESRKKLYGYLFLRELNRKHRVATVALNDIRRAESAKRRAALLSEGRPPTNYPGYSSMFRHTGRHTEKYIREQLMFAPARLGEMLVIDCGFEQDHAHEYYLSNLVDQIQYIFADITRYHSPSFVYLTNLTPHGRLQTEFSRRASLENMCFEVTESSYLDLFPHDKLIYLSPDSNFEMTSFDHEAIYIIGGIADRTGKKPLTFGKAKRDNVKHQHFPIDRYVKFGSGSGKSLTIDQVYNILMTLKHTGSWVEAFKYIPDRKVAERYAEKKESKPYDREKYVRGP
;
A
#
# COMPACT_ATOMS: atom_id res chain seq x y z
N MET A 1 -30.13 10.43 -15.66
CA MET A 1 -30.30 9.87 -14.29
C MET A 1 -28.98 9.58 -13.58
N PHE A 2 -27.90 9.16 -14.27
CA PHE A 2 -26.62 8.77 -13.65
C PHE A 2 -25.92 9.93 -12.91
N VAL A 3 -25.86 11.11 -13.52
CA VAL A 3 -25.32 12.35 -12.90
C VAL A 3 -26.08 12.73 -11.62
N SER A 4 -27.39 12.43 -11.56
CA SER A 4 -28.24 12.77 -10.40
C SER A 4 -27.96 11.94 -9.15
N ARG A 5 -27.62 10.64 -9.29
CA ARG A 5 -27.32 9.77 -8.13
C ARG A 5 -25.98 10.12 -7.50
N ILE A 6 -24.95 10.43 -8.30
CA ILE A 6 -23.64 10.90 -7.85
C ILE A 6 -23.78 12.26 -7.13
N PHE A 7 -24.65 13.13 -7.65
CA PHE A 7 -24.92 14.44 -7.04
C PHE A 7 -25.59 14.31 -5.66
N LEU A 8 -26.54 13.38 -5.50
CA LEU A 8 -27.26 13.16 -4.24
C LEU A 8 -26.38 12.53 -3.15
N SER A 9 -25.54 11.53 -3.49
CA SER A 9 -24.64 10.89 -2.52
C SER A 9 -23.51 11.83 -2.07
N GLY A 10 -22.97 12.65 -2.99
CA GLY A 10 -21.95 13.66 -2.69
C GLY A 10 -22.48 14.81 -1.84
N LEU A 11 -23.69 15.32 -2.11
CA LEU A 11 -24.34 16.39 -1.33
C LEU A 11 -24.73 15.92 0.08
N GLN A 12 -25.24 14.71 0.24
CA GLN A 12 -25.61 14.17 1.56
C GLN A 12 -24.39 14.02 2.48
N LYS A 13 -23.24 13.56 1.96
CA LYS A 13 -21.98 13.52 2.72
C LYS A 13 -21.51 14.92 3.14
N TYR A 14 -21.76 15.94 2.32
CA TYR A 14 -21.36 17.33 2.59
C TYR A 14 -22.24 18.01 3.65
N GLN A 15 -23.57 17.81 3.62
CA GLN A 15 -24.48 18.36 4.63
C GLN A 15 -24.20 17.81 6.03
N HIS A 16 -23.93 16.50 6.14
CA HIS A 16 -23.64 15.86 7.42
C HIS A 16 -22.29 16.31 8.02
N SER A 17 -21.29 16.53 7.15
CA SER A 17 -19.96 17.03 7.55
C SER A 17 -19.99 18.49 8.03
N PHE A 18 -20.86 19.32 7.44
CA PHE A 18 -21.01 20.73 7.83
C PHE A 18 -21.69 20.87 9.20
N GLN A 19 -22.74 20.08 9.48
CA GLN A 19 -23.44 20.07 10.78
C GLN A 19 -22.57 19.57 11.94
N LEU A 20 -21.69 18.59 11.71
CA LEU A 20 -20.75 18.09 12.72
C LEU A 20 -19.59 19.08 13.02
N SER A 21 -19.27 19.98 12.08
CA SER A 21 -18.21 20.98 12.28
C SER A 21 -18.68 22.16 13.14
N CYS A 22 -19.96 22.53 13.05
CA CYS A 22 -20.51 23.67 13.78
C CYS A 22 -20.71 23.39 15.28
N SER A 23 -20.94 22.12 15.65
CA SER A 23 -21.16 21.68 17.03
C SER A 23 -19.88 21.42 17.83
N ARG A 24 -18.70 21.38 17.18
CA ARG A 24 -17.39 21.21 17.85
C ARG A 24 -16.67 22.52 18.17
N CYS A 25 -17.18 23.67 17.74
CA CYS A 25 -16.57 24.97 18.00
C CYS A 25 -16.90 25.57 19.38
N PHE A 26 -17.70 24.90 20.22
CA PHE A 26 -18.15 25.42 21.52
C PHE A 26 -17.77 24.61 22.76
N ALA A 27 -16.89 23.60 22.66
CA ALA A 27 -16.39 22.87 23.82
C ALA A 27 -14.86 22.97 23.93
N SER A 28 -14.40 24.02 24.62
CA SER A 28 -13.05 24.10 25.18
C SER A 28 -13.00 23.44 26.57
N ASP A 29 -11.79 22.97 26.91
CA ASP A 29 -11.31 22.51 28.21
C ASP A 29 -11.77 21.15 28.76
N ALA A 30 -10.80 20.23 28.86
CA ALA A 30 -10.12 19.92 30.13
C ALA A 30 -9.44 18.53 30.06
N SER A 31 -8.15 18.51 30.40
CA SER A 31 -7.40 17.40 31.02
C SER A 31 -7.87 15.95 30.79
N ARG A 32 -7.05 15.13 30.12
CA ARG A 32 -6.88 13.69 30.45
C ARG A 32 -5.66 13.10 29.74
N SER A 33 -4.57 13.01 30.49
CA SER A 33 -3.45 12.12 30.19
C SER A 33 -3.88 10.67 30.53
N PRO A 34 -3.70 9.67 29.66
CA PRO A 34 -3.88 8.28 30.08
C PRO A 34 -2.56 7.78 30.70
N SER A 35 -2.55 7.69 32.03
CA SER A 35 -1.56 6.96 32.80
C SER A 35 -1.73 5.46 32.54
N ILE A 36 -0.76 4.82 31.86
CA ILE A 36 -0.71 3.37 31.75
C ILE A 36 -0.20 2.85 33.10
N LYS A 37 -1.08 2.23 33.88
CA LYS A 37 -0.73 1.46 35.07
C LYS A 37 0.02 0.21 34.62
N ILE A 38 1.31 0.16 34.92
CA ILE A 38 2.10 -1.08 34.90
C ILE A 38 1.68 -1.85 36.14
N HIS A 39 1.08 -3.03 35.96
CA HIS A 39 0.87 -3.97 37.06
C HIS A 39 2.23 -4.58 37.42
N GLU A 40 2.86 -4.06 38.48
CA GLU A 40 3.85 -4.80 39.25
C GLU A 40 3.11 -5.85 40.08
N ASN A 41 3.33 -7.14 39.81
CA ASN A 41 2.96 -8.19 40.74
C ASN A 41 4.23 -8.79 41.36
N ASN A 42 4.20 -8.74 42.69
CA ASN A 42 5.23 -9.11 43.65
C ASN A 42 5.86 -10.48 43.43
N LEU A 43 7.18 -10.48 43.51
CA LEU A 43 8.01 -11.59 43.94
C LEU A 43 7.75 -11.86 45.43
N ASN A 44 7.20 -13.02 45.77
CA ASN A 44 7.67 -13.90 46.86
C ASN A 44 6.68 -15.04 47.12
N SER A 45 7.10 -16.26 46.77
CA SER A 45 6.80 -17.45 47.56
C SER A 45 7.90 -18.49 47.32
N THR A 46 8.79 -18.60 48.29
CA THR A 46 9.75 -19.70 48.45
C THR A 46 9.01 -20.96 48.88
N SER A 47 9.15 -22.05 48.12
CA SER A 47 9.49 -23.39 48.64
C SER A 47 9.52 -24.41 47.50
N ASN A 48 10.68 -25.05 47.35
CA ASN A 48 10.94 -26.40 46.85
C ASN A 48 9.94 -27.01 45.86
N ASP A 49 10.42 -27.28 44.64
CA ASP A 49 10.62 -28.68 44.26
C ASP A 49 11.62 -28.79 43.11
N GLN A 50 12.64 -29.62 43.34
CA GLN A 50 13.58 -30.08 42.35
C GLN A 50 12.81 -30.83 41.25
N LYS A 51 12.62 -30.21 40.08
CA LYS A 51 12.29 -30.93 38.85
C LYS A 51 13.44 -30.84 37.85
N SER A 52 14.32 -31.82 38.02
CA SER A 52 14.93 -32.62 36.96
C SER A 52 15.28 -31.92 35.63
N ALA A 53 16.56 -31.64 35.46
CA ALA A 53 17.21 -31.31 34.19
C ALA A 53 17.23 -32.47 33.14
N THR A 54 16.35 -33.46 33.27
CA THR A 54 16.31 -34.66 32.42
C THR A 54 15.13 -34.69 31.44
N ASP A 55 14.22 -33.70 31.46
CA ASP A 55 12.99 -33.71 30.64
C ASP A 55 13.10 -32.91 29.32
N THR A 56 14.14 -32.11 29.13
CA THR A 56 14.41 -31.34 27.90
C THR A 56 15.07 -32.17 26.79
N SER A 57 15.59 -33.35 27.11
CA SER A 57 16.22 -34.28 26.17
C SER A 57 15.21 -34.95 25.24
N ASN A 58 14.08 -35.43 25.79
CA ASN A 58 13.05 -36.15 25.03
C ASN A 58 12.17 -35.22 24.18
N GLN A 59 12.00 -33.96 24.59
CA GLN A 59 11.17 -33.00 23.85
C GLN A 59 11.73 -32.61 22.47
N ASN A 60 13.03 -32.83 22.21
CA ASN A 60 13.70 -32.40 20.98
C ASN A 60 13.99 -33.55 20.01
N GLU A 61 13.75 -34.82 20.37
CA GLU A 61 14.12 -35.96 19.53
C GLU A 61 13.30 -36.04 18.23
N TRP A 62 11.99 -35.76 18.33
CA TRP A 62 11.10 -35.68 17.16
C TRP A 62 11.53 -34.57 16.19
N LEU A 63 12.04 -33.46 16.72
CA LEU A 63 12.48 -32.29 15.96
C LEU A 63 13.78 -32.59 15.21
N TRP A 64 14.72 -33.28 15.85
CA TRP A 64 15.95 -33.75 15.19
C TRP A 64 15.64 -34.79 14.11
N SER A 65 14.66 -35.68 14.31
CA SER A 65 14.15 -36.57 13.24
C SER A 65 13.52 -35.75 12.11
N TYR A 66 12.71 -34.74 12.41
CA TYR A 66 12.07 -33.89 11.40
C TYR A 66 13.09 -33.19 10.50
N LEU A 67 14.11 -32.56 11.10
CA LEU A 67 15.16 -31.85 10.37
C LEU A 67 16.03 -32.79 9.52
N ARG A 68 16.22 -34.04 9.98
CA ARG A 68 17.00 -35.06 9.27
C ARG A 68 16.22 -35.68 8.11
N ASP A 69 14.96 -36.03 8.35
CA ASP A 69 14.13 -36.85 7.45
C ASP A 69 13.34 -36.01 6.43
N ARG A 70 13.35 -34.67 6.56
CA ARG A 70 12.59 -33.73 5.72
C ARG A 70 11.11 -34.12 5.57
N LYS A 71 10.46 -34.49 6.67
CA LYS A 71 9.02 -34.83 6.67
C LYS A 71 8.19 -33.63 6.19
N ASN A 72 7.01 -33.90 5.64
CA ASN A 72 6.11 -32.86 5.17
C ASN A 72 5.62 -32.00 6.33
N PHE A 73 5.71 -30.68 6.16
CA PHE A 73 5.28 -29.70 7.18
C PHE A 73 3.78 -29.80 7.50
N SER A 74 2.97 -30.26 6.54
CA SER A 74 1.52 -30.47 6.70
C SER A 74 1.16 -31.57 7.67
N ASP A 75 2.06 -32.50 7.97
CA ASP A 75 1.70 -33.71 8.72
C ASP A 75 1.97 -33.54 10.23
N LEU A 76 2.55 -32.41 10.61
CA LEU A 76 2.88 -32.03 11.99
C LEU A 76 1.66 -31.44 12.73
N SER A 77 1.64 -31.59 14.05
CA SER A 77 0.68 -30.89 14.93
C SER A 77 0.92 -29.37 14.92
N GLU A 78 -0.06 -28.58 15.33
CA GLU A 78 0.08 -27.11 15.37
C GLU A 78 1.24 -26.66 16.28
N GLU A 79 1.42 -27.32 17.42
CA GLU A 79 2.53 -27.07 18.36
C GLU A 79 3.89 -27.40 17.73
N GLN A 80 3.98 -28.55 17.04
CA GLN A 80 5.19 -28.95 16.33
C GLN A 80 5.53 -27.98 15.19
N ARG A 81 4.53 -27.56 14.41
CA ARG A 81 4.71 -26.54 13.35
C ARG A 81 5.22 -25.22 13.93
N ARG A 82 4.69 -24.82 15.08
CA ARG A 82 5.14 -23.62 15.78
C ARG A 82 6.61 -23.72 16.19
N SER A 83 7.04 -24.82 16.81
CA SER A 83 8.44 -25.02 17.19
C SER A 83 9.38 -25.02 15.97
N VAL A 84 8.97 -25.63 14.86
CA VAL A 84 9.74 -25.60 13.60
C VAL A 84 9.89 -24.16 13.09
N ILE A 85 8.81 -23.38 13.10
CA ILE A 85 8.81 -21.96 12.69
C ILE A 85 9.71 -21.12 13.62
N GLU A 86 9.68 -21.34 14.93
CA GLU A 86 10.51 -20.62 15.91
C GLU A 86 12.00 -20.85 15.65
N ILE A 87 12.41 -22.10 15.36
CA ILE A 87 13.79 -22.43 15.01
C ILE A 87 14.19 -21.85 13.66
N GLU A 88 13.28 -21.89 12.69
CA GLU A 88 13.47 -21.24 11.39
C GLU A 88 13.76 -19.75 11.58
N ILE A 89 12.94 -19.04 12.37
CA ILE A 89 13.13 -17.62 12.71
C ILE A 89 14.48 -17.38 13.38
N GLN A 90 14.85 -18.22 14.36
CA GLN A 90 16.11 -18.09 15.08
C GLN A 90 17.31 -18.25 14.15
N THR A 91 17.29 -19.28 13.31
CA THR A 91 18.33 -19.54 12.30
C THR A 91 18.47 -18.37 11.33
N LEU A 92 17.33 -17.80 10.90
CA LEU A 92 17.32 -16.65 9.98
C LEU A 92 17.81 -15.35 10.64
N ARG A 93 17.64 -15.19 11.96
CA ARG A 93 18.21 -14.05 12.69
C ARG A 93 19.73 -14.16 12.78
N GLU A 94 20.23 -15.36 13.04
CA GLU A 94 21.66 -15.65 13.10
C GLU A 94 22.34 -15.49 11.74
N SER A 95 21.66 -15.86 10.64
CA SER A 95 22.14 -15.62 9.28
C SER A 95 22.10 -14.15 8.84
N GLY A 96 21.45 -13.27 9.61
CA GLY A 96 21.25 -11.87 9.24
C GLY A 96 20.17 -11.65 8.17
N ASP A 97 19.28 -12.63 7.97
CA ASP A 97 18.16 -12.51 7.06
C ASP A 97 17.06 -11.56 7.57
N ARG A 98 16.17 -11.15 6.67
CA ARG A 98 15.12 -10.15 6.94
C ARG A 98 13.96 -10.75 7.74
N VAL A 99 14.06 -10.71 9.06
CA VAL A 99 13.04 -11.23 9.98
C VAL A 99 12.72 -10.19 11.06
N PRO A 100 11.44 -9.92 11.38
CA PRO A 100 11.06 -8.97 12.43
C PRO A 100 11.54 -9.41 13.82
N GLU A 101 11.71 -8.44 14.74
CA GLU A 101 12.07 -8.70 16.13
C GLU A 101 10.92 -9.36 16.90
N ILE A 102 9.69 -8.93 16.62
CA ILE A 102 8.47 -9.43 17.25
C ILE A 102 7.44 -9.73 16.16
N ILE A 103 6.95 -10.97 16.13
CA ILE A 103 5.85 -11.38 15.26
C ILE A 103 4.53 -11.21 16.02
N PRO A 104 3.58 -10.41 15.54
CA PRO A 104 2.27 -10.27 16.17
C PRO A 104 1.49 -11.60 16.19
N ASP A 105 0.74 -11.86 17.25
CA ASP A 105 -0.06 -13.08 17.46
C ASP A 105 -0.98 -13.40 16.28
N GLU A 106 -1.64 -12.38 15.71
CA GLU A 106 -2.51 -12.50 14.53
C GLU A 106 -1.81 -13.16 13.32
N ARG A 107 -0.50 -12.95 13.17
CA ARG A 107 0.28 -13.43 12.02
C ARG A 107 0.76 -14.87 12.18
N TRP A 108 0.72 -15.42 13.40
CA TRP A 108 1.03 -16.82 13.63
C TRP A 108 0.02 -17.74 12.94
N ILE A 109 -1.25 -17.35 12.89
CA ILE A 109 -2.29 -18.10 12.18
C ILE A 109 -1.97 -18.18 10.67
N GLU A 110 -1.44 -17.10 10.10
CA GLU A 110 -1.01 -17.07 8.69
C GLU A 110 0.23 -17.95 8.48
N LEU A 111 1.23 -17.87 9.37
CA LEU A 111 2.46 -18.65 9.29
C LEU A 111 2.23 -20.16 9.40
N LEU A 112 1.34 -20.59 10.29
CA LEU A 112 1.01 -22.01 10.48
C LEU A 112 0.31 -22.63 9.27
N LYS A 113 -0.38 -21.82 8.46
CA LYS A 113 -1.04 -22.26 7.22
C LYS A 113 -0.07 -22.40 6.04
N LEU A 114 1.11 -21.77 6.09
CA LEU A 114 2.06 -21.76 4.98
C LEU A 114 2.99 -22.99 5.06
N PRO A 115 2.91 -23.94 4.11
CA PRO A 115 3.71 -25.16 4.18
C PRO A 115 5.18 -24.95 3.77
N SER A 116 5.44 -24.05 2.81
CA SER A 116 6.78 -23.80 2.27
C SER A 116 7.53 -22.72 3.05
N THR A 117 8.80 -23.03 3.34
CA THR A 117 9.80 -22.12 3.92
C THR A 117 9.95 -20.84 3.09
N GLU A 118 9.95 -20.94 1.76
CA GLU A 118 10.06 -19.79 0.85
C GLU A 118 8.85 -18.85 0.95
N SER A 119 7.65 -19.41 1.10
CA SER A 119 6.44 -18.62 1.32
C SER A 119 6.46 -17.91 2.68
N ARG A 120 6.95 -18.58 3.74
CA ARG A 120 7.14 -17.98 5.06
C ARG A 120 8.22 -16.88 5.05
N LYS A 121 9.35 -17.10 4.37
CA LYS A 121 10.41 -16.09 4.17
C LYS A 121 9.88 -14.80 3.52
N LYS A 122 8.96 -14.91 2.56
CA LYS A 122 8.30 -13.71 1.97
C LYS A 122 7.49 -12.95 3.01
N LEU A 123 6.75 -13.66 3.86
CA LEU A 123 5.97 -13.05 4.94
C LEU A 123 6.88 -12.40 5.99
N TYR A 124 7.97 -13.05 6.41
CA TYR A 124 8.97 -12.45 7.31
C TYR A 124 9.55 -11.17 6.73
N GLY A 125 9.97 -11.20 5.46
CA GLY A 125 10.51 -10.04 4.78
C GLY A 125 9.52 -8.88 4.72
N TYR A 126 8.23 -9.17 4.48
CA TYR A 126 7.16 -8.17 4.53
C TYR A 126 6.99 -7.57 5.93
N LEU A 127 6.92 -8.39 6.97
CA LEU A 127 6.77 -7.94 8.36
C LEU A 127 7.99 -7.13 8.82
N PHE A 128 9.20 -7.57 8.48
CA PHE A 128 10.45 -6.87 8.79
C PHE A 128 10.49 -5.47 8.18
N LEU A 129 10.17 -5.34 6.88
CA LEU A 129 10.09 -4.04 6.21
C LEU A 129 9.05 -3.12 6.86
N ARG A 130 7.91 -3.68 7.27
CA ARG A 130 6.86 -2.92 7.95
C ARG A 130 7.30 -2.45 9.34
N GLU A 131 8.00 -3.29 10.09
CA GLU A 131 8.55 -2.94 11.40
C GLU A 131 9.60 -1.83 11.28
N LEU A 132 10.53 -1.96 10.34
CA LEU A 132 11.52 -0.91 10.02
C LEU A 132 10.84 0.41 9.68
N ASN A 133 9.85 0.38 8.78
CA ASN A 133 9.10 1.58 8.41
C ASN A 133 8.37 2.20 9.61
N ARG A 134 7.84 1.38 10.53
CA ARG A 134 7.23 1.87 11.78
C ARG A 134 8.26 2.56 12.67
N LYS A 135 9.43 1.95 12.88
CA LYS A 135 10.54 2.54 13.66
C LYS A 135 11.01 3.86 13.05
N HIS A 136 11.22 3.90 11.73
CA HIS A 136 11.56 5.12 10.99
C HIS A 136 10.48 6.20 11.13
N ARG A 137 9.20 5.84 11.06
CA ARG A 137 8.09 6.80 11.21
C ARG A 137 8.07 7.42 12.61
N VAL A 138 8.24 6.61 13.67
CA VAL A 138 8.29 7.11 15.05
C VAL A 138 9.49 8.06 15.24
N ALA A 139 10.67 7.65 14.77
CA ALA A 139 11.87 8.50 14.83
C ALA A 139 11.69 9.81 14.04
N THR A 140 11.05 9.75 12.88
CA THR A 140 10.76 10.92 12.03
C THR A 140 9.77 11.87 12.71
N VAL A 141 8.73 11.34 13.35
CA VAL A 141 7.76 12.16 14.12
C VAL A 141 8.45 12.85 15.28
N ALA A 142 9.22 12.12 16.09
CA ALA A 142 9.97 12.70 17.20
C ALA A 142 10.94 13.82 16.73
N LEU A 143 11.67 13.57 15.64
CA LEU A 143 12.55 14.58 15.05
C LEU A 143 11.78 15.81 14.54
N ASN A 144 10.61 15.60 13.93
CA ASN A 144 9.76 16.69 13.45
C ASN A 144 9.16 17.50 14.59
N ASP A 145 8.83 16.88 15.72
CA ASP A 145 8.31 17.59 16.90
C ASP A 145 9.40 18.44 17.56
N ILE A 146 10.63 17.95 17.65
CA ILE A 146 11.80 18.75 18.05
C ILE A 146 11.97 19.95 17.10
N ARG A 147 11.98 19.71 15.78
CA ARG A 147 12.10 20.76 14.77
C ARG A 147 10.96 21.78 14.85
N ARG A 148 9.72 21.35 15.12
CA ARG A 148 8.57 22.24 15.30
C ARG A 148 8.73 23.11 16.54
N ALA A 149 9.19 22.55 17.66
CA ALA A 149 9.45 23.30 18.88
C ALA A 149 10.55 24.35 18.67
N GLU A 150 11.65 23.99 18.03
CA GLU A 150 12.73 24.92 17.65
C GLU A 150 12.24 26.00 16.70
N SER A 151 11.47 25.63 15.66
CA SER A 151 10.90 26.56 14.70
C SER A 151 9.90 27.53 15.36
N ALA A 152 9.11 27.06 16.32
CA ALA A 152 8.18 27.88 17.09
C ALA A 152 8.93 28.91 17.96
N LYS A 153 10.02 28.49 18.65
CA LYS A 153 10.89 29.40 19.40
C LYS A 153 11.52 30.46 18.49
N ARG A 154 12.08 30.06 17.35
CA ARG A 154 12.66 30.97 16.35
C ARG A 154 11.62 31.95 15.81
N ARG A 155 10.41 31.48 15.49
CA ARG A 155 9.29 32.32 15.03
C ARG A 155 8.88 33.34 16.09
N ALA A 156 8.82 32.95 17.37
CA ALA A 156 8.50 33.87 18.46
C ALA A 156 9.57 34.97 18.61
N ALA A 157 10.86 34.62 18.53
CA ALA A 157 11.96 35.57 18.56
C ALA A 157 11.93 36.56 17.39
N LEU A 158 11.70 36.08 16.16
CA LEU A 158 11.58 36.94 14.98
C LEU A 158 10.40 37.92 15.09
N LEU A 159 9.24 37.45 15.60
CA LEU A 159 8.09 38.31 15.87
C LEU A 159 8.42 39.40 16.89
N SER A 160 9.15 39.09 17.95
CA SER A 160 9.56 40.09 18.95
C SER A 160 10.54 41.12 18.38
N GLU A 161 11.33 40.76 17.37
CA GLU A 161 12.23 41.66 16.65
C GLU A 161 11.54 42.46 15.53
N GLY A 162 10.22 42.30 15.34
CA GLY A 162 9.48 42.91 14.23
C GLY A 162 9.86 42.37 12.84
N ARG A 163 10.55 41.23 12.78
CA ARG A 163 10.99 40.58 11.56
C ARG A 163 9.98 39.51 11.13
N PRO A 164 9.85 39.23 9.82
CA PRO A 164 8.99 38.16 9.35
C PRO A 164 9.45 36.79 9.92
N PRO A 165 8.54 35.97 10.47
CA PRO A 165 8.84 34.68 11.11
C PRO A 165 9.18 33.56 10.12
N THR A 166 9.09 33.83 8.83
CA THR A 166 9.29 32.85 7.77
C THR A 166 9.93 33.53 6.58
N ASN A 167 10.81 32.80 5.90
CA ASN A 167 11.39 33.21 4.63
C ASN A 167 10.47 32.88 3.45
N TYR A 168 9.23 32.44 3.70
CA TYR A 168 8.25 32.20 2.65
C TYR A 168 8.03 33.52 1.89
N PRO A 169 8.32 33.57 0.57
CA PRO A 169 8.19 34.80 -0.21
C PRO A 169 6.77 35.38 -0.16
N GLY A 170 5.77 34.52 0.05
CA GLY A 170 4.38 34.93 0.16
C GLY A 170 3.97 35.53 1.51
N TYR A 171 4.82 35.50 2.55
CA TYR A 171 4.47 36.02 3.88
C TYR A 171 4.20 37.52 3.87
N SER A 172 5.00 38.25 3.09
CA SER A 172 4.81 39.68 2.84
C SER A 172 4.04 39.94 1.53
N SER A 173 3.50 38.90 0.89
CA SER A 173 2.76 39.07 -0.35
C SER A 173 1.29 39.37 -0.08
N MET A 174 0.65 40.03 -1.04
CA MET A 174 -0.80 40.22 -1.05
C MET A 174 -1.57 38.93 -1.34
N PHE A 175 -0.89 37.86 -1.79
CA PHE A 175 -1.53 36.59 -2.11
C PHE A 175 -1.84 35.82 -0.83
N ARG A 176 -3.11 35.45 -0.67
CA ARG A 176 -3.58 34.69 0.49
C ARG A 176 -2.94 33.32 0.50
N HIS A 177 -2.27 32.99 1.61
CA HIS A 177 -1.79 31.62 1.83
C HIS A 177 -2.97 30.65 1.87
N THR A 178 -2.91 29.65 0.99
CA THR A 178 -3.94 28.60 0.90
C THR A 178 -3.78 27.64 2.08
N GLY A 179 -4.76 27.62 2.99
CA GLY A 179 -4.76 26.67 4.09
C GLY A 179 -5.15 25.26 3.65
N ARG A 180 -4.89 24.26 4.51
CA ARG A 180 -5.17 22.83 4.22
C ARG A 180 -6.61 22.55 3.78
N HIS A 181 -7.58 23.31 4.31
CA HIS A 181 -8.99 23.16 3.92
C HIS A 181 -9.22 23.54 2.47
N THR A 182 -8.62 24.65 2.02
CA THR A 182 -8.73 25.11 0.64
C THR A 182 -7.97 24.17 -0.30
N GLU A 183 -6.79 23.67 0.10
CA GLU A 183 -6.09 22.63 -0.67
C GLU A 183 -6.91 21.35 -0.82
N LYS A 184 -7.55 20.88 0.27
CA LYS A 184 -8.44 19.72 0.24
C LYS A 184 -9.61 19.97 -0.72
N TYR A 185 -10.25 21.14 -0.62
CA TYR A 185 -11.34 21.52 -1.52
C TYR A 185 -10.90 21.55 -2.98
N ILE A 186 -9.75 22.17 -3.30
CA ILE A 186 -9.21 22.21 -4.67
C ILE A 186 -8.97 20.79 -5.19
N ARG A 187 -8.37 19.91 -4.38
CA ARG A 187 -8.14 18.50 -4.75
C ARG A 187 -9.46 17.76 -5.01
N GLU A 188 -10.48 17.97 -4.18
CA GLU A 188 -11.79 17.37 -4.39
C GLU A 188 -12.44 17.89 -5.68
N GLN A 189 -12.35 19.19 -5.97
CA GLN A 189 -12.87 19.77 -7.21
C GLN A 189 -12.17 19.22 -8.45
N LEU A 190 -10.85 19.01 -8.38
CA LEU A 190 -10.05 18.38 -9.43
C LEU A 190 -10.58 16.97 -9.77
N MET A 191 -11.12 16.26 -8.78
CA MET A 191 -11.68 14.91 -8.95
C MET A 191 -13.15 14.91 -9.38
N PHE A 192 -13.94 15.89 -8.94
CA PHE A 192 -15.35 15.97 -9.35
C PHE A 192 -15.53 16.49 -10.78
N ALA A 193 -14.58 17.26 -11.32
CA ALA A 193 -14.60 17.68 -12.71
C ALA A 193 -14.65 16.50 -13.71
N PRO A 194 -13.70 15.54 -13.68
CA PRO A 194 -13.74 14.38 -14.58
C PRO A 194 -14.95 13.48 -14.33
N ALA A 195 -15.44 13.36 -13.09
CA ALA A 195 -16.67 12.64 -12.77
C ALA A 195 -17.90 13.23 -13.51
N ARG A 196 -17.98 14.57 -13.61
CA ARG A 196 -19.05 15.25 -14.36
C ARG A 196 -18.91 15.09 -15.87
N LEU A 197 -17.67 15.02 -16.36
CA LEU A 197 -17.36 14.85 -17.78
C LEU A 197 -17.45 13.39 -18.23
N GLY A 198 -17.63 12.44 -17.32
CA GLY A 198 -17.69 11.01 -17.62
C GLY A 198 -16.33 10.39 -17.92
N GLU A 199 -15.22 11.05 -17.55
CA GLU A 199 -13.87 10.53 -17.70
C GLU A 199 -13.54 9.61 -16.52
N MET A 200 -13.88 8.33 -16.66
CA MET A 200 -13.88 7.36 -15.57
C MET A 200 -12.81 6.29 -15.77
N LEU A 201 -12.28 5.79 -14.66
CA LEU A 201 -11.37 4.65 -14.61
C LEU A 201 -11.81 3.69 -13.53
N VAL A 202 -11.85 2.41 -13.84
CA VAL A 202 -12.34 1.37 -12.94
C VAL A 202 -11.18 0.55 -12.41
N ILE A 203 -11.18 0.30 -11.11
CA ILE A 203 -10.38 -0.74 -10.46
C ILE A 203 -11.34 -1.85 -10.05
N ASP A 204 -11.15 -3.02 -10.65
CA ASP A 204 -11.96 -4.20 -10.41
C ASP A 204 -11.43 -4.97 -9.19
N CYS A 205 -12.10 -4.82 -8.04
CA CYS A 205 -11.71 -5.44 -6.77
C CYS A 205 -12.21 -6.90 -6.62
N GLY A 206 -12.80 -7.49 -7.67
CA GLY A 206 -13.44 -8.80 -7.62
C GLY A 206 -12.50 -10.01 -7.61
N PHE A 207 -11.24 -9.85 -7.17
CA PHE A 207 -10.21 -10.91 -7.14
C PHE A 207 -9.76 -11.25 -5.71
N GLU A 208 -10.54 -10.90 -4.70
CA GLU A 208 -10.16 -11.09 -3.29
C GLU A 208 -9.82 -12.57 -2.97
N GLN A 209 -10.56 -13.51 -3.55
CA GLN A 209 -10.35 -14.95 -3.36
C GLN A 209 -9.12 -15.49 -4.13
N ASP A 210 -8.72 -14.83 -5.22
CA ASP A 210 -7.58 -15.25 -6.03
C ASP A 210 -6.22 -14.88 -5.42
N HIS A 211 -6.20 -14.03 -4.40
CA HIS A 211 -4.97 -13.67 -3.69
C HIS A 211 -4.53 -14.79 -2.75
N ALA A 212 -3.34 -15.36 -3.02
CA ALA A 212 -2.84 -16.50 -2.27
C ALA A 212 -2.60 -16.19 -0.77
N HIS A 213 -2.30 -14.93 -0.44
CA HIS A 213 -1.92 -14.50 0.90
C HIS A 213 -2.50 -13.12 1.26
N GLU A 214 -2.76 -12.89 2.55
CA GLU A 214 -3.37 -11.66 3.06
C GLU A 214 -2.50 -10.43 2.80
N TYR A 215 -1.17 -10.58 2.85
CA TYR A 215 -0.26 -9.46 2.61
C TYR A 215 -0.39 -8.88 1.18
N TYR A 216 -0.90 -9.64 0.21
CA TYR A 216 -1.16 -9.09 -1.12
C TYR A 216 -2.34 -8.13 -1.12
N LEU A 217 -3.38 -8.37 -0.31
CA LEU A 217 -4.48 -7.41 -0.13
C LEU A 217 -3.96 -6.12 0.53
N SER A 218 -3.09 -6.26 1.53
CA SER A 218 -2.35 -5.11 2.09
C SER A 218 -1.56 -4.33 1.01
N ASN A 219 -0.86 -5.04 0.12
CA ASN A 219 -0.12 -4.41 -0.99
C ASN A 219 -1.05 -3.75 -2.01
N LEU A 220 -2.24 -4.31 -2.25
CA LEU A 220 -3.25 -3.74 -3.14
C LEU A 220 -3.77 -2.41 -2.56
N VAL A 221 -4.08 -2.38 -1.27
CA VAL A 221 -4.48 -1.16 -0.55
C VAL A 221 -3.39 -0.08 -0.65
N ASP A 222 -2.11 -0.45 -0.51
CA ASP A 222 -0.99 0.49 -0.68
C ASP A 222 -0.92 1.04 -2.10
N GLN A 223 -1.12 0.21 -3.13
CA GLN A 223 -1.13 0.67 -4.52
C GLN A 223 -2.31 1.62 -4.81
N ILE A 224 -3.51 1.35 -4.27
CA ILE A 224 -4.67 2.24 -4.39
C ILE A 224 -4.40 3.59 -3.68
N GLN A 225 -3.70 3.58 -2.54
CA GLN A 225 -3.27 4.81 -1.88
C GLN A 225 -2.27 5.61 -2.72
N TYR A 226 -1.35 4.94 -3.41
CA TYR A 226 -0.42 5.61 -4.32
C TYR A 226 -1.15 6.27 -5.50
N ILE A 227 -2.18 5.62 -6.05
CA ILE A 227 -3.05 6.23 -7.07
C ILE A 227 -3.68 7.53 -6.52
N PHE A 228 -4.24 7.49 -5.31
CA PHE A 228 -4.85 8.68 -4.71
C PHE A 228 -3.83 9.81 -4.47
N ALA A 229 -2.60 9.47 -4.11
CA ALA A 229 -1.53 10.45 -3.92
C ALA A 229 -1.04 11.05 -5.25
N ASP A 230 -1.00 10.26 -6.32
CA ASP A 230 -0.48 10.69 -7.62
C ASP A 230 -1.52 11.43 -8.48
N ILE A 231 -2.81 11.30 -8.17
CA ILE A 231 -3.90 11.99 -8.86
C ILE A 231 -3.68 13.50 -9.01
N THR A 232 -3.14 14.15 -7.98
CA THR A 232 -2.94 15.61 -7.97
C THR A 232 -1.82 16.08 -8.89
N ARG A 233 -1.02 15.16 -9.44
CA ARG A 233 0.00 15.46 -10.43
C ARG A 233 -0.58 15.79 -11.80
N TYR A 234 -1.80 15.32 -12.07
CA TYR A 234 -2.45 15.46 -13.36
C TYR A 234 -3.44 16.63 -13.33
N HIS A 235 -3.45 17.42 -14.41
CA HIS A 235 -4.39 18.54 -14.54
C HIS A 235 -5.83 18.04 -14.82
N SER A 236 -5.96 16.92 -15.52
CA SER A 236 -7.23 16.25 -15.78
C SER A 236 -7.12 14.75 -15.45
N PRO A 237 -7.13 14.35 -14.17
CA PRO A 237 -7.13 12.93 -13.80
C PRO A 237 -8.44 12.26 -14.23
N SER A 238 -8.46 10.94 -14.40
CA SER A 238 -9.74 10.21 -14.50
C SER A 238 -10.31 9.93 -13.10
N PHE A 239 -11.63 10.02 -12.97
CA PHE A 239 -12.32 9.71 -11.72
C PHE A 239 -12.35 8.20 -11.48
N VAL A 240 -11.90 7.77 -10.30
CA VAL A 240 -11.66 6.35 -10.01
C VAL A 240 -12.84 5.70 -9.31
N TYR A 241 -13.29 4.57 -9.86
CA TYR A 241 -14.28 3.67 -9.28
C TYR A 241 -13.62 2.41 -8.74
N LEU A 242 -13.92 2.04 -7.50
CA LEU A 242 -13.62 0.72 -6.95
C LEU A 242 -14.89 -0.13 -7.03
N THR A 243 -14.94 -1.03 -8.01
CA THR A 243 -16.10 -1.93 -8.28
C THR A 243 -15.87 -3.33 -7.71
N ASN A 244 -16.93 -4.12 -7.55
CA ASN A 244 -16.86 -5.46 -6.97
C ASN A 244 -16.18 -5.48 -5.58
N LEU A 245 -16.31 -4.40 -4.79
CA LEU A 245 -15.78 -4.36 -3.44
C LEU A 245 -16.88 -4.80 -2.46
N THR A 246 -16.77 -6.04 -1.98
CA THR A 246 -17.77 -6.62 -1.07
C THR A 246 -17.77 -5.92 0.29
N PRO A 247 -18.94 -5.46 0.79
CA PRO A 247 -19.07 -4.97 2.15
C PRO A 247 -18.63 -6.06 3.14
N HIS A 248 -17.79 -5.70 4.12
CA HIS A 248 -17.21 -6.64 5.08
C HIS A 248 -16.28 -7.73 4.49
N GLY A 249 -15.83 -7.59 3.24
CA GLY A 249 -14.76 -8.44 2.67
C GLY A 249 -13.40 -8.23 3.35
N ARG A 250 -12.44 -9.11 3.05
CA ARG A 250 -11.04 -9.00 3.52
C ARG A 250 -10.42 -7.71 3.01
N LEU A 251 -10.66 -7.32 1.76
CA LEU A 251 -10.12 -6.09 1.20
C LEU A 251 -10.70 -4.85 1.88
N GLN A 252 -12.01 -4.82 2.14
CA GLN A 252 -12.66 -3.73 2.88
C GLN A 252 -12.12 -3.63 4.32
N THR A 253 -11.88 -4.77 4.97
CA THR A 253 -11.27 -4.83 6.32
C THR A 253 -9.86 -4.24 6.32
N GLU A 254 -9.06 -4.57 5.31
CA GLU A 254 -7.71 -4.02 5.12
C GLU A 254 -7.71 -2.50 4.87
N PHE A 255 -8.70 -1.98 4.13
CA PHE A 255 -8.94 -0.54 4.02
C PHE A 255 -9.25 0.07 5.39
N SER A 256 -10.27 -0.42 6.10
CA SER A 256 -10.69 0.11 7.40
C SER A 256 -9.56 0.17 8.43
N ARG A 257 -8.62 -0.80 8.39
CA ARG A 257 -7.46 -0.83 9.30
C ARG A 257 -6.40 0.24 9.00
N ARG A 258 -6.23 0.63 7.73
CA ARG A 258 -5.07 1.41 7.26
C ARG A 258 -5.43 2.80 6.76
N ALA A 259 -6.50 2.90 5.97
CA ALA A 259 -6.94 4.13 5.34
C ALA A 259 -8.46 4.13 5.19
N SER A 260 -9.11 5.13 5.78
CA SER A 260 -10.53 5.33 5.53
C SER A 260 -10.73 5.72 4.07
N LEU A 261 -11.47 4.88 3.34
CA LEU A 261 -11.94 5.16 1.99
C LEU A 261 -12.76 6.46 1.95
N GLU A 262 -13.37 6.87 3.05
CA GLU A 262 -14.12 8.14 3.15
C GLU A 262 -13.22 9.37 2.94
N ASN A 263 -11.93 9.26 3.21
CA ASN A 263 -10.97 10.33 2.97
C ASN A 263 -10.45 10.35 1.52
N MET A 264 -10.73 9.29 0.75
CA MET A 264 -10.39 9.19 -0.66
C MET A 264 -11.57 9.68 -1.50
N CYS A 265 -11.27 10.48 -2.53
CA CYS A 265 -12.28 10.94 -3.48
C CYS A 265 -12.50 9.90 -4.58
N PHE A 266 -12.76 8.65 -4.17
CA PHE A 266 -13.09 7.52 -5.04
C PHE A 266 -14.55 7.14 -4.84
N GLU A 267 -15.20 6.66 -5.90
CA GLU A 267 -16.50 6.03 -5.76
C GLU A 267 -16.30 4.54 -5.48
N VAL A 268 -16.95 4.05 -4.43
CA VAL A 268 -16.78 2.68 -3.95
C VAL A 268 -18.13 1.99 -4.03
N THR A 269 -18.16 0.82 -4.66
CA THR A 269 -19.40 0.08 -4.90
C THR A 269 -19.17 -1.43 -4.91
N GLU A 270 -20.18 -2.15 -4.44
CA GLU A 270 -20.26 -3.61 -4.55
C GLU A 270 -20.63 -4.06 -5.97
N SER A 271 -21.33 -3.21 -6.74
CA SER A 271 -21.81 -3.55 -8.08
C SER A 271 -20.68 -3.80 -9.06
N SER A 272 -20.97 -4.62 -10.07
CA SER A 272 -20.05 -4.89 -11.17
C SER A 272 -19.94 -3.67 -12.09
N TYR A 273 -18.78 -3.48 -12.71
CA TYR A 273 -18.61 -2.50 -13.78
C TYR A 273 -19.56 -2.73 -14.96
N LEU A 274 -20.03 -3.96 -15.17
CA LEU A 274 -20.99 -4.30 -16.22
C LEU A 274 -22.37 -3.67 -15.98
N ASP A 275 -22.76 -3.50 -14.71
CA ASP A 275 -24.07 -2.95 -14.34
C ASP A 275 -24.05 -1.41 -14.31
N LEU A 276 -22.86 -0.83 -14.17
CA LEU A 276 -22.67 0.60 -13.95
C LEU A 276 -22.36 1.37 -15.23
N PHE A 277 -21.68 0.74 -16.20
CA PHE A 277 -21.12 1.43 -17.35
C PHE A 277 -21.60 0.84 -18.68
N PRO A 278 -21.69 1.65 -19.75
CA PRO A 278 -22.01 1.15 -21.08
C PRO A 278 -20.98 0.12 -21.55
N HIS A 279 -21.45 -1.08 -21.89
CA HIS A 279 -20.61 -2.22 -22.24
C HIS A 279 -19.64 -1.94 -23.40
N ASP A 280 -20.11 -1.19 -24.40
CA ASP A 280 -19.37 -0.82 -25.61
C ASP A 280 -18.15 0.09 -25.37
N LYS A 281 -18.18 0.84 -24.25
CA LYS A 281 -17.12 1.75 -23.80
C LYS A 281 -16.08 1.07 -22.91
N LEU A 282 -16.35 -0.11 -22.38
CA LEU A 282 -15.44 -0.77 -21.44
C LEU A 282 -14.23 -1.35 -22.18
N ILE A 283 -13.03 -1.06 -21.68
CA ILE A 283 -11.76 -1.66 -22.12
C ILE A 283 -11.02 -2.24 -20.92
N TYR A 284 -10.92 -3.56 -20.84
CA TYR A 284 -10.19 -4.25 -19.79
C TYR A 284 -8.70 -4.37 -20.12
N LEU A 285 -7.85 -3.81 -19.25
CA LEU A 285 -6.41 -3.89 -19.41
C LEU A 285 -5.87 -5.19 -18.82
N SER A 286 -5.21 -5.99 -19.65
CA SER A 286 -4.60 -7.24 -19.23
C SER A 286 -3.30 -7.47 -19.99
N PRO A 287 -2.19 -7.84 -19.32
CA PRO A 287 -0.91 -8.12 -19.99
C PRO A 287 -0.99 -9.34 -20.92
N ASP A 288 -1.96 -10.22 -20.72
CA ASP A 288 -2.15 -11.45 -21.51
C ASP A 288 -3.12 -11.26 -22.70
N SER A 289 -3.55 -10.02 -22.97
CA SER A 289 -4.39 -9.71 -24.13
C SER A 289 -3.65 -9.97 -25.44
N ASN A 290 -4.39 -10.40 -26.48
CA ASN A 290 -3.86 -10.50 -27.84
C ASN A 290 -3.99 -9.19 -28.64
N PHE A 291 -4.69 -8.19 -28.10
CA PHE A 291 -4.85 -6.89 -28.74
C PHE A 291 -3.97 -5.86 -28.06
N GLU A 292 -3.11 -5.22 -28.84
CA GLU A 292 -2.24 -4.16 -28.38
C GLU A 292 -2.95 -2.81 -28.42
N MET A 293 -2.76 -1.99 -27.38
CA MET A 293 -3.25 -0.62 -27.32
C MET A 293 -2.37 0.28 -28.19
N THR A 294 -2.96 0.93 -29.19
CA THR A 294 -2.25 1.84 -30.10
C THR A 294 -2.21 3.27 -29.57
N SER A 295 -3.35 3.77 -29.10
CA SER A 295 -3.54 5.13 -28.56
C SER A 295 -4.52 5.11 -27.39
N PHE A 296 -4.50 6.19 -26.59
CA PHE A 296 -5.51 6.42 -25.57
C PHE A 296 -6.83 6.86 -26.20
N ASP A 297 -7.93 6.22 -25.81
CA ASP A 297 -9.29 6.55 -26.22
C ASP A 297 -9.96 7.32 -25.07
N HIS A 298 -10.31 8.57 -25.34
CA HIS A 298 -10.92 9.47 -24.34
C HIS A 298 -12.40 9.13 -24.06
N GLU A 299 -13.06 8.36 -24.93
CA GLU A 299 -14.44 7.95 -24.73
C GLU A 299 -14.56 6.58 -24.03
N ALA A 300 -13.46 5.84 -23.95
CA ALA A 300 -13.39 4.55 -23.30
C ALA A 300 -13.29 4.65 -21.78
N ILE A 301 -13.80 3.61 -21.11
CA ILE A 301 -13.69 3.41 -19.67
C ILE A 301 -12.72 2.24 -19.45
N TYR A 302 -11.50 2.58 -19.03
CA TYR A 302 -10.46 1.60 -18.79
C TYR A 302 -10.67 0.89 -17.44
N ILE A 303 -10.58 -0.44 -17.46
CA ILE A 303 -10.66 -1.30 -16.28
C ILE A 303 -9.28 -1.87 -15.98
N ILE A 304 -8.82 -1.68 -14.73
CA ILE A 304 -7.61 -2.27 -14.17
C ILE A 304 -8.03 -3.36 -13.18
N GLY A 305 -7.49 -4.57 -13.34
CA GLY A 305 -7.71 -5.63 -12.35
C GLY A 305 -7.00 -5.32 -11.04
N GLY A 306 -7.75 -5.29 -9.92
CA GLY A 306 -7.24 -5.10 -8.56
C GLY A 306 -6.51 -6.33 -8.04
N ILE A 307 -5.38 -6.68 -8.67
CA ILE A 307 -4.57 -7.85 -8.33
C ILE A 307 -3.15 -7.41 -7.98
N ALA A 308 -2.70 -7.77 -6.78
CA ALA A 308 -1.33 -7.49 -6.32
C ALA A 308 -0.44 -8.74 -6.24
N ASP A 309 -0.99 -9.92 -6.54
CA ASP A 309 -0.27 -11.19 -6.50
C ASP A 309 0.63 -11.35 -7.74
N ARG A 310 1.89 -11.74 -7.51
CA ARG A 310 2.89 -12.00 -8.56
C ARG A 310 3.05 -13.49 -8.88
N THR A 311 2.37 -14.37 -8.14
CA THR A 311 2.68 -15.81 -8.11
C THR A 311 1.76 -16.67 -8.97
N GLY A 312 0.62 -16.13 -9.41
CA GLY A 312 -0.29 -16.83 -10.31
C GLY A 312 0.16 -16.77 -11.77
N LYS A 313 0.51 -17.92 -12.36
CA LYS A 313 0.70 -18.08 -13.82
C LYS A 313 -0.62 -18.03 -14.61
N LYS A 314 -1.76 -17.89 -13.94
CA LYS A 314 -3.09 -17.91 -14.59
C LYS A 314 -3.43 -16.49 -15.08
N PRO A 315 -3.88 -16.34 -16.34
CA PRO A 315 -4.26 -15.04 -16.90
C PRO A 315 -5.66 -14.62 -16.39
N LEU A 316 -5.77 -14.29 -15.09
CA LEU A 316 -7.04 -14.06 -14.40
C LEU A 316 -7.86 -12.91 -15.00
N THR A 317 -7.21 -11.76 -15.23
CA THR A 317 -7.86 -10.56 -15.79
C THR A 317 -8.30 -10.77 -17.23
N PHE A 318 -7.46 -11.42 -18.05
CA PHE A 318 -7.80 -11.76 -19.43
C PHE A 318 -8.95 -12.78 -19.50
N GLY A 319 -8.91 -13.81 -18.66
CA GLY A 319 -9.97 -14.80 -18.55
C GLY A 319 -11.29 -14.20 -18.07
N LYS A 320 -11.27 -13.20 -17.19
CA LYS A 320 -12.46 -12.45 -16.78
C LYS A 320 -12.98 -11.57 -17.91
N ALA A 321 -12.13 -10.79 -18.56
CA ALA A 321 -12.53 -9.94 -19.68
C ALA A 321 -13.19 -10.71 -20.83
N LYS A 322 -12.68 -11.91 -21.15
CA LYS A 322 -13.29 -12.82 -22.13
C LYS A 322 -14.65 -13.35 -21.69
N ARG A 323 -14.79 -13.78 -20.43
CA ARG A 323 -16.07 -14.27 -19.89
C ARG A 323 -17.14 -13.18 -19.91
N ASP A 324 -16.74 -11.95 -19.62
CA ASP A 324 -17.63 -10.79 -19.57
C ASP A 324 -17.86 -10.16 -20.96
N ASN A 325 -17.22 -10.72 -22.00
CA ASN A 325 -17.25 -10.24 -23.38
C ASN A 325 -16.87 -8.75 -23.53
N VAL A 326 -15.95 -8.26 -22.70
CA VAL A 326 -15.49 -6.86 -22.72
C VAL A 326 -14.26 -6.74 -23.62
N LYS A 327 -14.13 -5.64 -24.38
CA LYS A 327 -12.93 -5.36 -25.17
C LYS A 327 -11.72 -5.39 -24.24
N HIS A 328 -10.62 -6.00 -24.65
CA HIS A 328 -9.44 -6.12 -23.80
C HIS A 328 -8.17 -5.74 -24.56
N GLN A 329 -7.23 -5.09 -23.89
CA GLN A 329 -5.99 -4.59 -24.49
C GLN A 329 -4.79 -4.74 -23.56
N HIS A 330 -3.58 -4.82 -24.13
CA HIS A 330 -2.32 -4.72 -23.39
C HIS A 330 -1.50 -3.52 -23.89
N PHE A 331 -0.57 -3.03 -23.07
CA PHE A 331 0.34 -1.97 -23.48
C PHE A 331 1.42 -2.49 -24.45
N PRO A 332 1.89 -1.66 -25.41
CA PRO A 332 2.95 -2.00 -26.36
C PRO A 332 4.35 -1.98 -25.73
N ILE A 333 4.52 -2.48 -24.51
CA ILE A 333 5.73 -2.28 -23.69
C ILE A 333 6.98 -2.81 -24.41
N ASP A 334 6.85 -3.96 -25.07
CA ASP A 334 7.96 -4.64 -25.76
C ASP A 334 8.57 -3.81 -26.90
N ARG A 335 7.83 -2.84 -27.45
CA ARG A 335 8.33 -1.93 -28.49
C ARG A 335 9.25 -0.84 -27.95
N TYR A 336 9.10 -0.48 -26.68
CA TYR A 336 9.75 0.70 -26.09
C TYR A 336 10.71 0.35 -24.94
N VAL A 337 10.56 -0.81 -24.31
CA VAL A 337 11.29 -1.17 -23.10
C VAL A 337 11.87 -2.56 -23.23
N LYS A 338 13.21 -2.64 -23.18
CA LYS A 338 13.92 -3.91 -23.01
C LYS A 338 13.99 -4.26 -21.53
N PHE A 339 13.29 -5.31 -21.15
CA PHE A 339 13.34 -5.81 -19.78
C PHE A 339 14.68 -6.47 -19.47
N GLY A 340 15.20 -6.26 -18.25
CA GLY A 340 16.38 -6.97 -17.75
C GLY A 340 16.10 -8.46 -17.54
N SER A 341 17.13 -9.29 -17.69
CA SER A 341 17.05 -10.74 -17.49
C SER A 341 16.43 -11.08 -16.13
N GLY A 342 15.30 -11.80 -16.15
CA GLY A 342 14.57 -12.21 -14.93
C GLY A 342 13.54 -11.21 -14.39
N SER A 343 13.35 -10.05 -15.03
CA SER A 343 12.31 -9.09 -14.63
C SER A 343 10.96 -9.39 -15.28
N GLY A 344 9.94 -9.64 -14.47
CA GLY A 344 8.58 -9.86 -14.96
C GLY A 344 7.95 -8.59 -15.57
N LYS A 345 7.23 -8.76 -16.67
CA LYS A 345 6.53 -7.69 -17.42
C LYS A 345 5.28 -7.16 -16.71
N SER A 346 4.80 -7.84 -15.67
CA SER A 346 3.62 -7.41 -14.90
C SER A 346 3.88 -6.12 -14.13
N LEU A 347 3.05 -5.12 -14.35
CA LEU A 347 3.09 -3.82 -13.67
C LEU A 347 2.13 -3.81 -12.48
N THR A 348 2.39 -2.96 -11.49
CA THR A 348 1.47 -2.74 -10.36
C THR A 348 0.33 -1.81 -10.79
N ILE A 349 -0.80 -1.82 -10.09
CA ILE A 349 -1.98 -1.06 -10.54
C ILE A 349 -1.75 0.46 -10.52
N ASP A 350 -0.90 0.95 -9.62
CA ASP A 350 -0.47 2.36 -9.56
C ASP A 350 0.42 2.74 -10.76
N GLN A 351 1.26 1.82 -11.24
CA GLN A 351 2.05 2.02 -12.45
C GLN A 351 1.15 2.05 -13.68
N VAL A 352 0.19 1.14 -13.77
CA VAL A 352 -0.80 1.10 -14.87
C VAL A 352 -1.61 2.38 -14.88
N TYR A 353 -2.09 2.84 -13.72
CA TYR A 353 -2.80 4.12 -13.59
C TYR A 353 -1.96 5.30 -14.10
N ASN A 354 -0.73 5.44 -13.62
CA ASN A 354 0.15 6.53 -14.01
C ASN A 354 0.51 6.50 -15.51
N ILE A 355 0.69 5.30 -16.09
CA ILE A 355 0.88 5.13 -17.54
C ILE A 355 -0.34 5.66 -18.30
N LEU A 356 -1.56 5.25 -17.92
CA LEU A 356 -2.79 5.71 -18.57
C LEU A 356 -2.97 7.22 -18.45
N MET A 357 -2.78 7.78 -17.26
CA MET A 357 -2.95 9.21 -17.06
C MET A 357 -1.90 10.01 -17.84
N THR A 358 -0.66 9.52 -17.94
CA THR A 358 0.37 10.16 -18.77
C THR A 358 0.00 10.09 -20.24
N LEU A 359 -0.49 8.94 -20.73
CA LEU A 359 -0.96 8.81 -22.11
C LEU A 359 -2.14 9.74 -22.42
N LYS A 360 -3.10 9.86 -21.49
CA LYS A 360 -4.23 10.79 -21.61
C LYS A 360 -3.78 12.24 -21.85
N HIS A 361 -2.69 12.67 -21.20
CA HIS A 361 -2.22 14.06 -21.30
C HIS A 361 -1.22 14.29 -22.43
N THR A 362 -0.39 13.30 -22.74
CA THR A 362 0.81 13.49 -23.60
C THR A 362 0.73 12.72 -24.91
N GLY A 363 -0.08 11.65 -24.97
CA GLY A 363 -0.08 10.67 -26.06
C GLY A 363 1.24 9.91 -26.23
N SER A 364 2.24 10.11 -25.35
CA SER A 364 3.60 9.61 -25.53
C SER A 364 3.86 8.36 -24.71
N TRP A 365 4.04 7.23 -25.39
CA TRP A 365 4.48 5.98 -24.78
C TRP A 365 5.85 6.10 -24.09
N VAL A 366 6.76 6.90 -24.64
CA VAL A 366 8.10 7.13 -24.07
C VAL A 366 8.00 7.81 -22.71
N GLU A 367 7.10 8.78 -22.56
CA GLU A 367 6.86 9.45 -21.28
C GLU A 367 6.10 8.56 -20.31
N ALA A 368 5.07 7.87 -20.78
CA ALA A 368 4.27 6.97 -19.95
C ALA A 368 5.13 5.82 -19.37
N PHE A 369 6.04 5.23 -20.14
CA PHE A 369 6.90 4.16 -19.66
C PHE A 369 8.07 4.62 -18.77
N LYS A 370 8.18 5.92 -18.45
CA LYS A 370 9.06 6.39 -17.35
C LYS A 370 8.58 5.89 -15.98
N TYR A 371 7.30 5.58 -15.84
CA TYR A 371 6.73 5.03 -14.60
C TYR A 371 7.06 3.54 -14.37
N ILE A 372 7.65 2.87 -15.36
CA ILE A 372 8.20 1.51 -15.17
C ILE A 372 9.49 1.62 -14.36
N PRO A 373 9.62 0.90 -13.23
CA PRO A 373 10.80 1.01 -12.37
C PRO A 373 12.10 0.68 -13.11
N ASP A 374 13.13 1.51 -12.93
CA ASP A 374 14.40 1.37 -13.65
C ASP A 374 15.05 0.00 -13.47
N ARG A 375 14.89 -0.64 -12.30
CA ARG A 375 15.37 -2.02 -12.06
C ARG A 375 14.80 -3.06 -13.03
N LYS A 376 13.69 -2.75 -13.71
CA LYS A 376 13.09 -3.62 -14.70
C LYS A 376 13.60 -3.35 -16.10
N VAL A 377 14.11 -2.15 -16.36
CA VAL A 377 14.59 -1.71 -17.69
C VAL A 377 16.09 -1.98 -17.76
N ALA A 378 16.53 -2.82 -18.69
CA ALA A 378 17.92 -3.29 -18.76
C ALA A 378 18.92 -2.12 -18.85
N GLU A 379 18.64 -1.17 -19.75
CA GLU A 379 19.48 0.00 -20.03
C GLU A 379 19.57 0.93 -18.80
N ARG A 380 18.42 1.37 -18.26
CA ARG A 380 18.39 2.25 -17.07
C ARG A 380 19.00 1.60 -15.83
N TYR A 381 18.89 0.27 -15.71
CA TYR A 381 19.50 -0.47 -14.60
C TYR A 381 21.04 -0.48 -14.71
N ALA A 382 21.58 -0.64 -15.93
CA ALA A 382 23.01 -0.56 -16.18
C ALA A 382 23.56 0.84 -15.88
N GLU A 383 22.91 1.89 -16.39
CA GLU A 383 23.29 3.29 -16.14
C GLU A 383 23.30 3.64 -14.64
N LYS A 384 22.27 3.20 -13.90
CA LYS A 384 22.21 3.43 -12.44
C LYS A 384 23.33 2.71 -11.69
N LYS A 385 23.78 1.55 -12.17
CA LYS A 385 24.88 0.80 -11.56
C LYS A 385 26.22 1.46 -11.83
N GLU A 386 26.41 2.05 -13.01
CA GLU A 386 27.62 2.80 -13.38
C GLU A 386 27.72 4.16 -12.66
N SER A 387 26.60 4.88 -12.52
CA SER A 387 26.54 6.18 -11.83
C SER A 387 26.76 6.14 -10.31
N LYS A 388 26.74 4.96 -9.70
CA LYS A 388 27.06 4.76 -8.27
C LYS A 388 28.33 3.91 -8.17
N PRO A 389 29.53 4.49 -8.31
CA PRO A 389 30.75 3.77 -8.00
C PRO A 389 30.63 3.24 -6.57
N TYR A 390 30.95 1.95 -6.43
CA TYR A 390 30.96 1.25 -5.15
C TYR A 390 32.04 1.89 -4.26
N ASP A 391 31.61 2.79 -3.38
CA ASP A 391 32.45 3.51 -2.42
C ASP A 391 32.95 2.53 -1.35
N ARG A 392 34.01 1.76 -1.66
CA ARG A 392 34.62 0.77 -0.74
C ARG A 392 35.07 1.40 0.57
N GLU A 393 35.37 2.70 0.57
CA GLU A 393 35.92 3.40 1.72
C GLU A 393 34.89 3.71 2.81
N LYS A 394 33.58 3.69 2.50
CA LYS A 394 32.53 3.99 3.51
C LYS A 394 32.27 2.86 4.52
N TYR A 395 32.81 1.66 4.28
CA TYR A 395 32.63 0.49 5.15
C TYR A 395 33.95 -0.07 5.69
N VAL A 396 35.04 0.70 5.65
CA VAL A 396 36.19 0.41 6.52
C VAL A 396 35.79 0.87 7.91
N ARG A 397 35.23 -0.06 8.72
CA ARG A 397 35.19 0.13 10.17
C ARG A 397 36.64 0.37 10.60
N GLY A 398 36.90 1.54 11.17
CA GLY A 398 38.19 1.82 11.79
C GLY A 398 38.52 0.77 12.85
N PRO A 399 39.83 0.61 13.14
CA PRO A 399 40.36 -0.49 13.96
C PRO A 399 39.71 -0.62 15.34
#